data_AF-A0A7Y7N9Y8-F1
#
_entry.id   AF-A0A7Y7N9Y8-F1
#
_cell.length_a   1.000
_cell.length_b   1.000
_cell.length_c   1.000
_cell.angle_alpha   90.00
_cell.angle_beta   90.00
_cell.angle_gamma   90.00
#
_symmetry.space_group_name_H-M   'P 1'
#
loop_
_entity.id
_entity.type
_entity.pdbx_description
1 polymer ?
#
loop_
_entity_poly.entity_id
_entity_poly.type
_entity_poly.pdbx_seq_one_letter_code
_entity_poly.pdbx_strand_id
1 'polypeptide(L)'
;MNNILYFVISAVLGFVSIVIPPYVTPGKSIIYYESPLFPIITTAIKNIYILPTIVLLVIVGFILGYFKTNKWWLWGIATIILFPTSSLLEMTLYPSSHNLWPFEFLIYSILAVPPCIGAFLGYKLRIKKHE
;
A
#
# COMPACT_ATOMS: atom_id res chain seq x y z
N MET A 1 8.26 19.58 8.51
CA MET A 1 7.05 18.73 8.54
C MET A 1 7.34 17.46 9.35
N ASN A 2 6.48 17.16 10.34
CA ASN A 2 6.67 16.09 11.33
C ASN A 2 6.72 14.70 10.66
N ASN A 3 7.57 13.78 11.14
CA ASN A 3 7.68 12.41 10.61
C ASN A 3 6.35 11.65 10.75
N ILE A 4 5.56 11.93 11.80
CA ILE A 4 4.23 11.36 11.98
C ILE A 4 3.31 11.72 10.80
N LEU A 5 3.35 12.98 10.36
CA LEU A 5 2.52 13.43 9.24
C LEU A 5 2.91 12.72 7.94
N TYR A 6 4.20 12.54 7.67
CA TYR A 6 4.63 11.75 6.51
C TYR A 6 4.18 10.30 6.59
N PHE A 7 4.25 9.68 7.77
CA PHE A 7 3.78 8.32 7.95
C PHE A 7 2.28 8.18 7.63
N VAL A 8 1.45 9.10 8.15
CA VAL A 8 0.01 9.15 7.87
C VAL A 8 -0.24 9.37 6.37
N ILE A 9 0.47 10.32 5.75
CA ILE A 9 0.35 10.59 4.30
C ILE A 9 0.74 9.35 3.49
N SER A 10 1.86 8.69 3.82
CA SER A 10 2.31 7.48 3.14
C SER A 10 1.25 6.38 3.21
N ALA A 11 0.72 6.13 4.42
CA ALA A 11 -0.32 5.12 4.65
C ALA A 11 -1.59 5.42 3.83
N VAL A 12 -2.07 6.66 3.85
CA VAL A 12 -3.27 7.08 3.10
C VAL A 12 -3.05 6.96 1.59
N LEU A 13 -1.91 7.44 1.07
CA LEU A 13 -1.62 7.37 -0.37
C LEU A 13 -1.45 5.92 -0.85
N GLY A 14 -0.85 5.05 -0.05
CA GLY A 14 -0.73 3.64 -0.36
C GLY A 14 -2.08 2.91 -0.32
N PHE A 15 -2.91 3.22 0.67
CA PHE A 15 -4.30 2.74 0.72
C PHE A 15 -5.08 3.13 -0.52
N VAL A 16 -5.04 4.41 -0.90
CA VAL A 16 -5.69 4.92 -2.11
C VAL A 16 -5.18 4.21 -3.37
N SER A 17 -3.86 3.99 -3.47
CA SER A 17 -3.22 3.31 -4.61
C SER A 17 -3.68 1.87 -4.83
N ILE A 18 -4.15 1.18 -3.79
CA ILE A 18 -4.64 -0.20 -3.86
C ILE A 18 -6.17 -0.23 -3.94
N VAL A 19 -6.85 0.66 -3.21
CA VAL A 19 -8.31 0.66 -3.10
C VAL A 19 -8.97 1.24 -4.33
N ILE A 20 -8.45 2.31 -4.95
CA ILE A 20 -9.14 2.98 -6.07
C ILE A 20 -9.11 2.17 -7.39
N PRO A 21 -7.99 1.56 -7.83
CA PRO A 21 -7.91 0.98 -9.18
C PRO A 21 -9.03 -0.02 -9.53
N PRO A 22 -9.47 -0.92 -8.63
CA PRO A 22 -10.60 -1.81 -8.90
C PRO A 22 -11.90 -1.08 -9.27
N TYR A 23 -12.13 0.13 -8.75
CA TYR A 23 -13.38 0.89 -8.95
C TYR A 23 -13.40 1.80 -10.17
N VAL A 24 -12.23 2.22 -10.64
CA VAL A 24 -12.12 3.24 -11.70
C VAL A 24 -11.62 2.67 -13.03
N THR A 25 -11.09 1.44 -13.04
CA THR A 25 -10.55 0.85 -14.27
C THR A 25 -11.70 0.35 -15.17
N PRO A 26 -11.84 0.88 -16.40
CA PRO A 26 -12.94 0.48 -17.29
C PRO A 26 -12.93 -1.01 -17.63
N GLY A 27 -14.12 -1.59 -17.80
CA GLY A 27 -14.27 -2.97 -18.27
C GLY A 27 -14.10 -4.06 -17.21
N LYS A 28 -13.91 -3.71 -15.93
CA LYS A 28 -13.88 -4.67 -14.82
C LYS A 28 -15.17 -4.60 -14.01
N SER A 29 -15.86 -5.73 -13.87
CA SER A 29 -16.92 -5.87 -12.87
C SER A 29 -16.29 -6.11 -11.50
N ILE A 30 -16.82 -5.41 -10.48
CA ILE A 30 -16.35 -5.55 -9.10
C ILE A 30 -17.24 -6.57 -8.40
N ILE A 31 -16.60 -7.58 -7.81
CA ILE A 31 -17.29 -8.49 -6.90
C ILE A 31 -17.13 -7.93 -5.50
N TYR A 32 -18.23 -7.54 -4.85
CA TYR A 32 -18.20 -7.08 -3.48
C TYR A 32 -18.05 -8.27 -2.53
N TYR A 33 -17.16 -8.12 -1.54
CA TYR A 33 -16.93 -9.14 -0.53
C TYR A 33 -17.31 -8.60 0.84
N GLU A 34 -18.03 -9.43 1.59
CA GLU A 34 -18.31 -9.17 3.00
C GLU A 34 -17.04 -9.41 3.83
N SER A 35 -16.79 -8.52 4.79
CA SER A 35 -15.74 -8.65 5.82
C SER A 35 -16.27 -8.06 7.12
N PRO A 36 -15.93 -8.61 8.29
CA PRO A 36 -16.47 -8.15 9.57
C PRO A 36 -16.20 -6.68 9.90
N LEU A 37 -15.05 -6.12 9.51
CA LEU A 37 -14.68 -4.73 9.83
C LEU A 37 -14.40 -3.88 8.58
N PHE A 38 -13.61 -4.39 7.63
CA PHE A 38 -13.10 -3.60 6.52
C PHE A 38 -13.47 -4.21 5.14
N PRO A 39 -14.77 -4.27 4.79
CA PRO A 39 -15.23 -4.86 3.52
C PRO A 39 -14.63 -4.20 2.29
N ILE A 40 -14.32 -2.90 2.35
CA ILE A 40 -13.67 -2.17 1.25
C ILE A 40 -12.23 -2.64 1.01
N ILE A 41 -11.49 -3.01 2.06
CA ILE A 41 -10.11 -3.52 1.96
C ILE A 41 -10.13 -4.92 1.35
N THR A 42 -11.00 -5.80 1.88
CA THR A 42 -11.18 -7.16 1.38
C THR A 42 -11.61 -7.15 -0.09
N THR A 43 -12.55 -6.27 -0.44
CA THR A 43 -12.99 -6.08 -1.83
C THR A 43 -11.85 -5.59 -2.72
N ALA A 44 -11.07 -4.60 -2.28
CA ALA A 44 -9.95 -4.06 -3.06
C ALA A 44 -8.85 -5.11 -3.31
N ILE A 45 -8.43 -5.85 -2.28
CA ILE A 45 -7.38 -6.88 -2.41
C ILE A 45 -7.85 -8.00 -3.34
N LYS A 46 -9.06 -8.52 -3.15
CA LYS A 46 -9.58 -9.63 -3.97
C LYS A 46 -9.88 -9.21 -5.42
N ASN A 47 -10.19 -7.94 -5.65
CA ASN A 47 -10.38 -7.38 -6.99
C ASN A 47 -9.16 -6.59 -7.46
N ILE A 48 -7.95 -6.86 -6.95
CA ILE A 48 -6.77 -6.06 -7.27
C ILE A 48 -6.58 -5.96 -8.79
N TYR A 49 -6.32 -4.75 -9.27
CA TYR A 49 -5.93 -4.53 -10.64
C TYR A 49 -4.43 -4.27 -10.67
N ILE A 50 -3.67 -5.32 -10.97
CA ILE A 50 -2.22 -5.40 -10.72
C ILE A 50 -1.46 -4.22 -11.35
N LEU A 51 -1.64 -3.96 -12.65
CA LEU A 51 -0.85 -2.96 -13.38
C LEU A 51 -1.01 -1.52 -12.84
N PRO A 52 -2.20 -0.88 -12.87
CA PRO A 52 -2.44 0.43 -12.26
C PRO A 52 -2.06 0.49 -10.78
N THR A 53 -2.31 -0.57 -10.00
CA THR A 53 -1.92 -0.60 -8.58
C THR A 53 -0.41 -0.49 -8.41
N ILE A 54 0.36 -1.31 -9.15
CA ILE A 54 1.83 -1.27 -9.12
C ILE A 54 2.34 0.10 -9.58
N VAL A 55 1.81 0.64 -10.68
CA VAL A 55 2.21 1.96 -11.20
C VAL A 55 1.98 3.06 -10.16
N LEU A 56 0.79 3.11 -9.54
CA LEU A 56 0.48 4.09 -8.52
C LEU A 56 1.37 3.94 -7.29
N LEU A 57 1.60 2.71 -6.83
CA LEU A 57 2.50 2.45 -5.70
C LEU A 57 3.94 2.91 -5.99
N VAL A 58 4.46 2.65 -7.19
CA VAL A 58 5.79 3.15 -7.60
C VAL A 58 5.80 4.68 -7.62
N ILE A 59 4.78 5.34 -8.17
CA ILE A 59 4.69 6.81 -8.20
C ILE A 59 4.63 7.39 -6.79
N VAL A 60 3.78 6.85 -5.93
CA VAL A 60 3.66 7.29 -4.53
C VAL A 60 4.99 7.09 -3.80
N GLY A 61 5.60 5.91 -3.93
CA GLY A 61 6.92 5.61 -3.39
C GLY A 61 7.94 6.64 -3.86
N PHE A 62 8.00 6.91 -5.17
CA PHE A 62 8.92 7.87 -5.76
C PHE A 62 8.77 9.27 -5.20
N ILE A 63 7.53 9.77 -5.13
CA ILE A 63 7.24 11.09 -4.55
C ILE A 63 7.73 11.12 -3.09
N LEU A 64 7.39 10.11 -2.30
CA LEU A 64 7.80 10.03 -0.89
C LEU A 64 9.32 10.00 -0.73
N GLY A 65 10.03 9.15 -1.49
CA GLY A 65 11.49 9.05 -1.43
C GLY A 65 12.22 10.31 -1.92
N TYR A 66 11.63 11.03 -2.87
CA TYR A 66 12.15 12.31 -3.34
C TYR A 66 12.04 13.42 -2.29
N PHE A 67 10.90 13.52 -1.59
CA PHE A 67 10.67 14.54 -0.56
C PHE A 67 11.24 14.15 0.81
N LYS A 68 11.35 12.85 1.11
CA LYS A 68 11.93 12.31 2.34
C LYS A 68 13.00 11.26 2.03
N THR A 69 14.21 11.77 1.88
CA THR A 69 15.40 10.96 1.60
C THR A 69 15.87 10.15 2.81
N ASN A 70 15.69 10.67 4.04
CA ASN A 70 16.06 9.95 5.25
C ASN A 70 15.19 8.69 5.40
N LYS A 71 15.82 7.50 5.52
CA LYS A 71 15.15 6.19 5.58
C LYS A 71 14.11 6.00 4.46
N TRP A 72 14.48 6.28 3.20
CA TRP A 72 13.60 6.16 2.02
C TRP A 72 12.78 4.85 1.99
N TRP A 73 13.39 3.73 2.40
CA TRP A 73 12.76 2.41 2.44
C TRP A 73 11.58 2.36 3.43
N LEU A 74 11.66 3.08 4.55
CA LEU A 74 10.60 3.12 5.56
C LEU A 74 9.33 3.77 4.98
N TRP A 75 9.48 4.80 4.15
CA TRP A 75 8.32 5.46 3.53
C TRP A 75 7.67 4.59 2.47
N GLY A 76 8.46 3.78 1.75
CA GLY A 76 7.94 2.74 0.87
C GLY A 76 7.11 1.71 1.63
N ILE A 77 7.64 1.16 2.73
CA ILE A 77 6.92 0.19 3.58
C ILE A 77 5.66 0.82 4.20
N ALA A 78 5.74 2.07 4.64
CA ALA A 78 4.62 2.78 5.27
C ALA A 78 3.39 2.89 4.35
N THR A 79 3.55 2.79 3.02
CA THR A 79 2.41 2.77 2.09
C THR A 79 1.52 1.54 2.23
N ILE A 80 2.07 0.41 2.69
CA ILE A 80 1.33 -0.84 2.81
C ILE A 80 0.79 -1.06 4.24
N ILE A 81 1.21 -0.26 5.22
CA ILE A 81 0.99 -0.60 6.65
C ILE A 81 -0.48 -0.79 7.05
N LEU A 82 -1.43 -0.13 6.39
CA LEU A 82 -2.86 -0.25 6.69
C LEU A 82 -3.43 -1.65 6.39
N PHE A 83 -2.82 -2.39 5.45
CA PHE A 83 -3.29 -3.73 5.07
C PHE A 83 -2.97 -4.79 6.15
N PRO A 84 -1.71 -5.05 6.55
CA PRO A 84 -1.44 -6.00 7.61
C PRO A 84 -2.04 -5.55 8.95
N THR A 85 -2.12 -4.24 9.24
CA THR A 85 -2.73 -3.77 10.50
C THR A 85 -4.25 -3.99 10.52
N SER A 86 -4.95 -3.79 9.40
CA SER A 86 -6.39 -4.14 9.31
C SER A 86 -6.62 -5.64 9.45
N SER A 87 -5.78 -6.48 8.83
CA SER A 87 -5.86 -7.93 9.00
C SER A 87 -5.60 -8.37 10.44
N LEU A 88 -4.60 -7.78 11.12
CA LEU A 88 -4.36 -8.06 12.54
C LEU A 88 -5.57 -7.69 13.40
N LEU A 89 -6.17 -6.52 13.17
CA LEU A 89 -7.36 -6.09 13.89
C LEU A 89 -8.55 -7.05 13.66
N GLU A 90 -8.81 -7.44 12.42
CA GLU A 90 -9.85 -8.43 12.11
C GLU A 90 -9.56 -9.80 12.74
N MET A 91 -8.31 -10.29 12.70
CA MET A 91 -7.93 -11.54 13.37
C MET A 91 -8.13 -11.48 14.90
N THR A 92 -7.89 -10.34 15.53
CA THR A 92 -8.06 -10.20 16.99
C THR A 92 -9.52 -10.18 17.42
N LEU A 93 -10.40 -9.56 16.63
CA LEU A 93 -11.83 -9.43 16.96
C LEU A 93 -12.68 -10.59 16.40
N TYR A 94 -12.25 -11.17 15.28
CA TYR A 94 -12.93 -12.24 14.54
C TYR A 94 -11.90 -13.29 14.07
N PRO A 95 -11.45 -14.23 14.94
CA PRO A 95 -10.35 -15.15 14.62
C PRO A 95 -10.52 -16.03 13.37
N SER A 96 -11.77 -16.27 12.94
CA SER A 96 -12.09 -17.06 11.74
C SER A 96 -12.18 -16.24 10.45
N SER A 97 -11.85 -14.94 10.48
CA SER A 97 -11.93 -14.04 9.32
C SER A 97 -10.80 -14.26 8.30
N HIS A 98 -9.60 -14.60 8.77
CA HIS A 98 -8.38 -14.70 7.96
C HIS A 98 -7.83 -16.13 7.90
N ASN A 99 -8.54 -17.00 7.18
CA ASN A 99 -8.19 -18.42 7.06
C ASN A 99 -6.94 -18.70 6.19
N LEU A 100 -6.43 -17.67 5.50
CA LEU A 100 -5.25 -17.76 4.63
C LEU A 100 -3.98 -17.25 5.32
N TRP A 101 -4.03 -16.95 6.61
CA TRP A 101 -2.81 -16.69 7.37
C TRP A 101 -1.88 -17.92 7.31
N PRO A 102 -0.56 -17.76 7.07
CA PRO A 102 0.21 -16.51 6.95
C PRO A 102 0.37 -15.96 5.52
N PHE A 103 -0.20 -16.60 4.50
CA PHE A 103 0.00 -16.25 3.09
C PHE A 103 -0.45 -14.82 2.73
N GLU A 104 -1.48 -14.29 3.39
CA GLU A 104 -1.93 -12.89 3.17
C GLU A 104 -0.83 -11.87 3.49
N PHE A 105 -0.01 -12.13 4.52
CA PHE A 105 1.09 -11.24 4.90
C PHE A 105 2.25 -11.31 3.92
N LEU A 106 2.45 -12.48 3.30
CA LEU A 106 3.39 -12.62 2.21
C LEU A 106 2.96 -11.78 0.99
N ILE A 107 1.66 -11.76 0.67
CA ILE A 107 1.12 -10.90 -0.39
C ILE A 107 1.36 -9.42 -0.07
N TYR A 108 1.11 -8.97 1.15
CA TYR A 108 1.41 -7.59 1.55
C TYR A 108 2.90 -7.26 1.45
N SER A 109 3.76 -8.20 1.80
CA SER A 109 5.21 -8.04 1.66
C SER A 109 5.62 -7.87 0.19
N ILE A 110 5.00 -8.63 -0.72
CA ILE A 110 5.21 -8.49 -2.17
C ILE A 110 4.70 -7.11 -2.65
N LEU A 111 3.52 -6.68 -2.19
CA LEU A 111 2.96 -5.37 -2.52
C LEU A 111 3.78 -4.19 -1.98
N ALA A 112 4.63 -4.40 -0.98
CA ALA A 112 5.56 -3.39 -0.47
C ALA A 112 6.78 -3.19 -1.38
N VAL A 113 7.07 -4.12 -2.29
CA VAL A 113 8.23 -4.02 -3.20
C VAL A 113 8.10 -2.84 -4.18
N PRO A 114 7.00 -2.67 -4.95
CA PRO A 114 6.84 -1.55 -5.86
C PRO A 114 7.03 -0.15 -5.24
N PRO A 115 6.37 0.21 -4.11
CA PRO A 115 6.59 1.53 -3.50
C PRO A 115 7.99 1.69 -2.93
N CYS A 116 8.66 0.62 -2.49
CA CYS A 116 10.07 0.68 -2.09
C CYS A 116 11.00 0.95 -3.29
N ILE A 117 10.75 0.32 -4.45
CA ILE A 117 11.48 0.62 -5.70
C ILE A 117 11.29 2.10 -6.07
N GLY A 118 10.03 2.57 -6.06
CA GLY A 118 9.73 3.98 -6.28
C GLY A 118 10.52 4.89 -5.34
N ALA A 119 10.45 4.64 -4.03
CA ALA A 119 11.13 5.44 -3.02
C ALA A 119 12.65 5.47 -3.20
N PHE A 120 13.26 4.34 -3.56
CA PHE A 120 14.67 4.29 -3.89
C PHE A 120 15.03 5.19 -5.08
N LEU A 121 14.25 5.13 -6.16
CA LEU A 121 14.47 5.95 -7.36
C LEU A 121 14.31 7.45 -7.06
N GLY A 122 13.29 7.83 -6.30
CA GLY A 122 13.08 9.22 -5.88
C GLY A 122 14.21 9.74 -5.00
N TYR A 123 14.66 8.92 -4.06
CA TYR A 123 15.82 9.20 -3.21
C TYR A 123 17.10 9.43 -4.03
N LYS A 124 17.41 8.53 -4.96
CA LYS A 124 18.60 8.63 -5.82
C LYS A 124 18.58 9.89 -6.68
N LEU A 125 17.43 10.22 -7.27
CA LEU A 125 17.27 11.43 -8.06
C LEU A 125 17.47 12.69 -7.21
N ARG A 126 16.96 12.71 -5.97
CA ARG A 126 17.10 13.86 -5.08
C ARG A 126 18.56 14.09 -4.71
N ILE A 127 19.31 13.05 -4.35
CA ILE A 127 20.73 13.19 -3.98
C ILE A 127 21.58 13.64 -5.15
N LYS A 128 21.41 13.05 -6.34
CA LYS A 128 22.16 13.43 -7.55
C LYS A 128 22.01 14.92 -7.91
N LYS A 129 20.91 15.56 -7.52
CA LYS A 129 20.67 16.99 -7.77
C LYS A 129 21.48 17.92 -6.84
N HIS A 130 22.02 17.40 -5.74
CA HIS A 130 22.79 18.15 -4.74
C HIS A 130 24.28 17.78 -4.73
N GLU A 131 24.71 16.92 -5.66
CA GLU A 131 26.12 16.66 -6.02
C GLU A 131 26.52 17.56 -7.18
#